data_AF-A0A3N5INC6-F1
#
_entry.id   AF-A0A3N5INC6-F1
#
_cell.length_a   1.000
_cell.length_b   1.000
_cell.length_c   1.000
_cell.angle_alpha   90.00
_cell.angle_beta   90.00
_cell.angle_gamma   90.00
#
_symmetry.space_group_name_H-M   'P 1'
#
loop_
_entity.id
_entity.type
_entity.pdbx_description
1 polymer ?
#
loop_
_entity_poly.entity_id
_entity_poly.type
_entity_poly.pdbx_seq_one_letter_code
_entity_poly.pdbx_strand_id
1 'polypeptide(L)' 'MKVTINWLSEFVDLSGLSAPDIAEALTMAGLEVEVVQPLGRELECIVAGLVLEVEKAPGGG' A
#
# COMPACT_ATOMS: atom_id res chain seq x y z
N MET A 1 -5.48 -13.36 -2.20
CA MET A 1 -5.33 -12.23 -3.15
C MET A 1 -5.01 -10.97 -2.35
N LYS A 2 -4.18 -10.04 -2.85
CA LYS A 2 -3.86 -8.78 -2.16
C LYS A 2 -4.40 -7.60 -2.96
N VAL A 3 -5.12 -6.70 -2.29
CA VAL A 3 -5.63 -5.45 -2.86
C VAL A 3 -5.37 -4.33 -1.85
N THR A 4 -5.29 -3.09 -2.33
CA THR A 4 -5.17 -1.92 -1.45
C THR A 4 -6.56 -1.36 -1.16
N ILE A 5 -6.75 -0.80 0.04
CA ILE A 5 -7.99 -0.10 0.39
C ILE A 5 -8.22 1.10 -0.53
N ASN A 6 -7.14 1.79 -0.94
CA ASN A 6 -7.21 2.90 -1.89
C ASN A 6 -7.79 2.46 -3.24
N TRP A 7 -7.33 1.35 -3.80
CA TRP A 7 -7.90 0.81 -5.04
C TRP A 7 -9.37 0.43 -4.86
N LEU A 8 -9.74 -0.19 -3.73
CA LEU A 8 -11.14 -0.56 -3.46
C LEU A 8 -12.06 0.68 -3.38
N SER A 9 -11.56 1.81 -2.87
CA SER A 9 -12.32 3.06 -2.78
C SER A 9 -12.66 3.70 -4.13
N GLU A 10 -12.06 3.23 -5.23
CA GLU A 10 -12.42 3.66 -6.58
C GLU A 10 -13.78 3.07 -7.03
N PHE A 11 -14.26 2.02 -6.35
CA PHE A 11 -15.47 1.28 -6.73
C PHE A 11 -16.62 1.48 -5.74
N VAL A 12 -16.32 1.71 -4.46
CA VAL A 12 -17.31 1.85 -3.39
C VAL A 12 -16.89 2.93 -2.41
N ASP A 13 -17.86 3.61 -1.79
CA ASP A 13 -17.58 4.57 -0.73
C ASP A 13 -17.18 3.84 0.56
N LEU A 14 -15.96 4.13 1.04
CA LEU A 14 -15.39 3.57 2.26
C LEU A 14 -15.18 4.64 3.34
N SER A 15 -15.74 5.84 3.14
CA SER A 15 -15.59 6.95 4.09
C SER A 15 -16.15 6.57 5.47
N GLY A 16 -15.36 6.87 6.51
CA GLY A 16 -15.72 6.57 7.89
C GLY A 16 -15.52 5.12 8.34
N LEU A 17 -15.08 4.21 7.46
CA LEU A 17 -14.74 2.83 7.81
C LEU A 17 -13.26 2.67 8.13
N SER A 18 -12.95 1.90 9.17
CA SER A 18 -11.58 1.48 9.47
C SER A 18 -11.19 0.22 8.68
N ALA A 19 -9.89 -0.06 8.58
CA ALA A 19 -9.40 -1.27 7.91
C ALA A 19 -9.96 -2.57 8.52
N PRO A 20 -10.10 -2.71 9.86
CA PRO A 20 -10.82 -3.81 10.47
C PRO A 20 -12.29 -3.92 10.04
N ASP A 21 -13.04 -2.82 10.00
CA ASP A 21 -14.46 -2.84 9.61
C ASP A 21 -14.63 -3.36 8.18
N ILE A 22 -13.74 -2.93 7.29
CA ILE A 22 -13.72 -3.38 5.88
C ILE A 22 -13.40 -4.88 5.82
N ALA A 23 -12.44 -5.37 6.60
CA ALA A 23 -12.08 -6.77 6.62
C ALA A 23 -13.24 -7.66 7.14
N GLU A 24 -13.95 -7.22 8.17
CA GLU A 24 -15.13 -7.90 8.70
C GLU A 24 -16.26 -7.94 7.67
N ALA A 25 -16.56 -6.81 7.02
CA ALA A 25 -17.59 -6.73 5.99
C ALA A 25 -17.31 -7.66 4.79
N LEU A 26 -16.04 -7.73 4.34
CA LEU A 26 -15.62 -8.66 3.28
C LEU A 26 -15.80 -10.13 3.72
N THR A 27 -15.39 -10.45 4.94
CA THR A 27 -15.54 -11.80 5.51
C THR A 27 -17.01 -12.22 5.58
N MET A 28 -17.89 -11.31 6.02
CA MET A 28 -19.34 -11.54 6.06
C MET A 28 -19.97 -11.65 4.69
N ALA A 29 -19.38 -11.05 3.66
CA ALA A 29 -19.78 -11.20 2.27
C ALA A 29 -19.26 -12.51 1.62
N GLY A 30 -18.58 -13.37 2.38
CA GLY A 30 -18.04 -14.65 1.92
C GLY A 30 -16.63 -14.58 1.35
N LEU A 31 -15.93 -13.45 1.53
CA LEU A 31 -14.55 -13.24 1.10
C LEU A 31 -13.64 -13.29 2.34
N GLU A 32 -13.03 -14.45 2.58
CA GLU A 32 -12.12 -14.63 3.71
C GLU A 32 -10.92 -13.65 3.65
N VAL A 33 -10.71 -12.92 4.75
CA VAL A 33 -9.58 -12.00 4.91
C VAL A 33 -8.56 -12.60 5.87
N GLU A 34 -7.42 -13.03 5.34
CA GLU A 34 -6.36 -13.64 6.14
C GLU A 34 -5.54 -12.60 6.94
N VAL A 35 -5.22 -11.46 6.31
CA VAL A 35 -4.30 -10.46 6.89
C VAL A 35 -4.68 -9.05 6.43
N VAL A 36 -4.62 -8.10 7.36
CA VAL A 36 -4.62 -6.65 7.09
C VAL A 36 -3.24 -6.09 7.44
N GLN A 37 -2.54 -5.50 6.48
CA GLN A 37 -1.19 -4.98 6.66
C GLN A 37 -1.13 -3.47 6.39
N PRO A 38 -0.76 -2.63 7.38
CA PRO A 38 -0.48 -1.22 7.13
C PRO A 38 0.83 -1.07 6.35
N LEU A 39 0.86 -0.17 5.36
CA LEU A 39 2.04 0.14 4.56
C LEU A 39 2.63 1.50 4.98
N GLY A 40 3.96 1.62 4.93
CA GLY A 40 4.66 2.91 5.06
C GLY A 40 4.84 3.47 6.48
N ARG A 41 4.66 2.65 7.52
CA ARG A 41 4.67 3.13 8.92
C ARG A 41 6.06 3.49 9.47
N GLU A 42 7.15 3.19 8.76
CA GLU A 42 8.51 3.22 9.33
C GLU A 42 9.53 4.06 8.56
N LEU A 43 9.10 4.86 7.58
CA LEU A 43 10.01 5.65 6.75
C LEU A 43 9.76 7.15 6.97
N GLU A 44 10.68 7.78 7.69
CA GLU A 44 10.73 9.23 7.83
C GLU A 44 11.74 9.83 6.82
N CYS A 45 11.54 11.10 6.45
CA CYS A 45 12.46 11.85 5.59
C CYS A 45 12.71 11.27 4.18
N ILE A 46 11.77 10.48 3.63
CA ILE A 46 11.83 10.01 2.24
C ILE A 46 11.23 11.06 1.30
N VAL A 47 11.97 11.39 0.24
CA VAL A 47 11.51 12.27 -0.84
C VAL A 47 11.77 11.63 -2.20
N ALA A 48 10.96 12.01 -3.20
CA ALA A 48 11.24 11.65 -4.58
C ALA A 48 12.38 12.52 -5.13
N GLY A 49 13.35 11.90 -5.81
CA GLY A 49 14.45 12.58 -6.49
C GLY A 49 14.46 12.28 -7.98
N LEU A 50 14.88 13.25 -8.79
CA LEU A 50 15.12 13.07 -10.21
C LEU A 50 16.62 12.84 -10.42
N VAL A 51 16.98 11.71 -11.05
CA VAL A 51 18.37 11.44 -11.44
C VAL A 51 18.70 12.32 -12.65
N LEU A 52 19.67 13.22 -12.49
CA LEU A 52 20.09 14.15 -13.55
C LEU A 52 21.23 13.57 -14.40
N GLU A 53 22.21 12.92 -13.76
CA GLU A 53 23.41 12.39 -14.41
C GLU A 53 23.82 11.07 -13.74
N VAL A 54 24.46 10.17 -14.51
CA VAL A 54 24.99 8.88 -14.04
C VAL A 54 26.38 8.68 -14.63
N GLU A 55 27.38 8.51 -13.77
CA GLU A 55 28.77 8.25 -14.17
C GLU A 55 29.25 6.88 -13.67
N LYS A 56 30.21 6.28 -14.40
CA LYS A 56 30.79 5.00 -14.00
C LYS A 56 31.76 5.19 -12.84
N ALA A 57 31.49 4.53 -11.72
CA ALA A 57 32.42 4.49 -10.60
C ALA A 57 33.74 3.79 -10.98
N PRO A 58 34.92 4.32 -10.59
CA PRO A 58 36.19 3.68 -10.85
C PRO A 58 36.30 2.41 -9.99
N GLY A 59 36.21 1.23 -10.62
CA GLY A 59 36.40 -0.06 -9.94
C GLY A 59 35.41 -1.17 -10.29
N GLY A 60 34.39 -0.91 -11.11
CA GLY A 60 33.46 -1.95 -11.57
C GLY A 60 34.05 -2.82 -12.70
N GLY A 61 34.67 -3.93 -12.31
CA GLY A 61 34.94 -5.11 -13.14
C GLY A 61 33.92 -6.21 -12.90
#